data_AF-A0A7S2KI08-F1
#
_entry.id   AF-A0A7S2KI08-F1
#
_cell.length_a   1.000
_cell.length_b   1.000
_cell.length_c   1.000
_cell.angle_alpha   90.00
_cell.angle_beta   90.00
_cell.angle_gamma   90.00
#
_symmetry.space_group_name_H-M   'P 1'
#
loop_
_entity.id
_entity.type
_entity.pdbx_description
1 polymer ?
#
loop_
_entity_poly.entity_id
_entity_poly.type
_entity_poly.pdbx_seq_one_letter_code
_entity_poly.pdbx_strand_id
1 'polypeptide(L)'
;SRVETTGKTSTPTMATNIDRLAELQDSMNRVTNLLKDPTQSQFCIVTIPTVLAVAESERLVHALEQEKIRVSHVIANQVIASEDDVSDRAYLNRIGFEQEMM
;
A
#
# COMPACT_ATOMS: atom_id res chain seq x y z
N SER A 1 21.34 -53.66 -0.20
CA SER A 1 21.33 -52.47 -1.07
C SER A 1 20.01 -51.75 -0.87
N ARG A 2 20.06 -50.42 -0.77
CA ARG A 2 18.95 -49.46 -0.90
C ARG A 2 18.35 -48.85 0.39
N VAL A 3 19.10 -47.85 0.88
CA VAL A 3 18.67 -46.48 1.27
C VAL A 3 17.39 -46.35 2.08
N GLU A 4 17.55 -46.17 3.39
CA GLU A 4 16.58 -45.47 4.24
C GLU A 4 16.78 -43.95 4.07
N THR A 5 15.82 -43.30 3.41
CA THR A 5 15.73 -41.83 3.38
C THR A 5 15.08 -41.37 4.69
N THR A 6 15.88 -41.01 5.69
CA THR A 6 15.36 -40.29 6.86
C THR A 6 15.25 -38.81 6.49
N GLY A 7 14.01 -38.39 6.21
CA GLY A 7 13.65 -36.98 6.17
C GLY A 7 13.89 -36.36 7.54
N LYS A 8 14.93 -35.54 7.65
CA LYS A 8 15.29 -34.83 8.88
C LYS A 8 14.35 -33.64 9.07
N THR A 9 13.18 -33.90 9.67
CA THR A 9 12.33 -32.83 10.22
C THR A 9 13.07 -32.26 11.44
N SER A 10 13.91 -31.25 11.19
CA SER A 10 14.71 -30.60 12.22
C SER A 10 13.79 -29.70 13.03
N THR A 11 13.43 -30.10 14.25
CA THR A 11 12.80 -29.23 15.23
C THR A 11 13.70 -27.99 15.41
N PRO A 12 13.22 -26.77 15.09
CA PRO A 12 14.04 -25.58 15.20
C PRO A 12 14.42 -25.36 16.67
N THR A 13 15.73 -25.24 16.92
CA THR A 13 16.26 -24.94 18.24
C THR A 13 15.96 -23.47 18.58
N MET A 14 15.81 -23.13 19.87
CA MET A 14 15.58 -21.74 20.32
C MET A 14 16.55 -20.72 19.67
N ALA A 15 17.83 -21.09 19.53
CA ALA A 15 18.83 -20.28 18.81
C ALA A 15 18.41 -19.96 17.36
N THR A 16 17.98 -20.97 16.59
CA THR A 16 17.52 -20.79 15.20
C THR A 16 16.24 -19.93 15.08
N ASN A 17 15.39 -19.91 16.11
CA ASN A 17 14.22 -19.02 16.13
C ASN A 17 14.61 -17.57 16.41
N ILE A 18 15.60 -17.34 17.28
CA ILE A 18 16.15 -16.01 17.57
C ILE A 18 16.85 -15.45 16.33
N ASP A 19 17.64 -16.27 15.64
CA ASP A 19 18.35 -15.86 14.42
C ASP A 19 17.35 -15.44 13.32
N ARG A 20 16.28 -16.21 13.11
CA ARG A 20 15.22 -15.87 12.15
C ARG A 20 14.51 -14.56 12.51
N LEU A 21 14.30 -14.29 13.79
CA LEU A 21 13.67 -13.05 14.23
C LEU A 21 14.59 -11.84 13.97
N ALA A 22 15.89 -11.99 14.21
CA ALA A 22 16.87 -10.96 13.90
C ALA A 22 16.93 -10.67 12.39
N GLU A 23 16.94 -11.70 11.54
CA GLU A 23 16.90 -11.55 10.08
C GLU A 23 15.65 -10.81 9.58
N LEU A 24 14.49 -11.10 10.18
CA LEU A 24 13.24 -10.41 9.88
C LEU A 24 13.31 -8.93 10.30
N GLN A 25 13.82 -8.65 11.50
CA GLN A 25 13.97 -7.30 12.00
C GLN A 25 14.90 -6.47 11.10
N ASP A 26 16.04 -7.04 10.70
CA ASP A 26 16.97 -6.40 9.77
C ASP A 26 16.32 -6.14 8.40
N SER A 27 15.51 -7.07 7.92
CA SER A 27 14.78 -6.90 6.66
C SER A 27 13.76 -5.77 6.74
N MET A 28 13.01 -5.68 7.84
CA MET A 28 12.06 -4.59 8.08
C MET A 28 12.76 -3.24 8.20
N ASN A 29 13.91 -3.19 8.87
CA ASN A 29 14.73 -1.98 8.98
C ASN A 29 15.23 -1.52 7.61
N ARG A 30 15.69 -2.45 6.76
CA ARG A 30 16.12 -2.14 5.39
C ARG A 30 14.99 -1.53 4.55
N VAL A 31 13.80 -2.14 4.58
CA VAL A 31 12.62 -1.64 3.86
C VAL A 31 12.22 -0.25 4.38
N THR A 32 12.18 -0.09 5.70
CA THR A 32 11.81 1.18 6.33
C THR A 32 12.79 2.29 5.94
N ASN A 33 14.10 2.02 5.96
CA ASN A 33 15.11 2.98 5.56
C ASN A 33 15.00 3.36 4.08
N LEU A 34 14.71 2.39 3.21
CA LEU A 34 14.52 2.63 1.78
C LEU A 34 13.31 3.54 1.52
N LEU A 35 12.18 3.29 2.20
CA LEU A 35 10.96 4.09 2.09
C LEU A 35 11.14 5.54 2.61
N LYS A 36 12.04 5.73 3.57
CA LYS A 36 12.36 7.04 4.14
C LYS A 36 13.43 7.80 3.36
N ASP A 37 14.14 7.17 2.43
CA ASP A 37 15.14 7.81 1.59
C ASP A 37 14.47 8.52 0.38
N PRO A 38 14.39 9.87 0.37
CA PRO A 38 13.71 10.63 -0.67
C PRO A 38 14.45 10.64 -2.01
N THR A 39 15.67 10.11 -2.08
CA THR A 39 16.46 9.97 -3.31
C THR A 39 16.25 8.61 -3.97
N GLN A 40 15.82 7.60 -3.19
CA GLN A 40 15.62 6.24 -3.66
C GLN A 40 14.14 5.86 -3.78
N SER A 41 13.25 6.47 -2.99
CA SER A 41 11.82 6.19 -3.04
C SER A 41 10.96 7.44 -2.94
N GLN A 42 9.75 7.32 -3.48
CA GLN A 42 8.71 8.35 -3.40
C GLN A 42 7.33 7.69 -3.40
N PHE A 43 6.40 8.29 -2.67
CA PHE A 43 5.02 7.87 -2.59
C PHE A 43 4.15 8.71 -3.53
N CYS A 44 3.29 8.04 -4.30
CA CYS A 44 2.28 8.67 -5.17
C CYS A 44 0.91 8.14 -4.76
N ILE A 45 0.02 9.03 -4.35
CA ILE A 45 -1.34 8.67 -3.93
C ILE A 45 -2.26 8.76 -5.14
N VAL A 46 -3.10 7.75 -5.36
CA VAL A 46 -4.15 7.79 -6.37
C VAL A 46 -5.49 7.72 -5.66
N THR A 47 -6.36 8.68 -5.92
CA THR A 47 -7.65 8.82 -5.26
C THR A 47 -8.75 9.12 -6.28
N ILE A 48 -9.99 9.16 -5.84
CA ILE A 48 -11.15 9.62 -6.63
C ILE A 48 -11.69 10.90 -5.99
N PRO A 49 -12.33 11.81 -6.76
CA PRO A 49 -12.76 13.11 -6.27
C PRO A 49 -14.05 13.03 -5.44
N THR A 50 -14.02 12.25 -4.36
CA THR A 50 -15.14 12.06 -3.42
C THR A 50 -14.74 12.54 -2.04
N VAL A 51 -15.69 13.07 -1.27
CA VAL A 51 -15.40 13.64 0.06
C VAL A 51 -14.68 12.62 0.95
N LEU A 52 -15.15 11.37 0.97
CA LEU A 52 -14.56 10.30 1.78
C LEU A 52 -13.16 9.93 1.31
N ALA A 53 -12.96 9.78 0.00
CA ALA A 53 -11.65 9.38 -0.54
C ALA A 53 -10.61 10.48 -0.39
N VAL A 54 -11.01 11.75 -0.50
CA VAL A 54 -10.15 12.90 -0.19
C VAL A 54 -9.77 12.90 1.28
N ALA A 55 -10.73 12.76 2.20
CA ALA A 55 -10.46 12.75 3.64
C ALA A 55 -9.55 11.57 4.06
N GLU A 56 -9.71 10.40 3.44
CA GLU A 56 -8.81 9.25 3.67
C GLU A 56 -7.41 9.50 3.08
N SER A 57 -7.33 10.14 1.90
CA SER A 57 -6.06 10.51 1.29
C SER A 57 -5.30 11.52 2.14
N GLU A 58 -5.99 12.49 2.75
CA GLU A 58 -5.39 13.45 3.70
C GLU A 58 -4.82 12.75 4.94
N ARG A 59 -5.58 11.79 5.51
CA ARG A 59 -5.09 10.97 6.63
C ARG A 59 -3.84 10.18 6.26
N LEU A 60 -3.82 9.60 5.05
CA LEU A 60 -2.65 8.88 4.53
C LEU A 60 -1.44 9.80 4.36
N VAL A 61 -1.62 10.98 3.77
CA VAL A 61 -0.53 11.97 3.64
C VAL A 61 0.05 12.30 5.00
N HIS A 62 -0.80 12.62 5.98
CA HIS A 62 -0.35 12.97 7.32
C HIS A 62 0.44 11.83 7.97
N ALA A 63 -0.03 10.58 7.87
CA ALA A 63 0.67 9.43 8.41
C ALA A 63 2.06 9.21 7.77
N LEU A 64 2.16 9.37 6.44
CA LEU A 64 3.42 9.25 5.71
C LEU A 64 4.40 10.36 6.08
N GLU A 65 3.92 11.59 6.27
CA GLU A 65 4.73 12.72 6.73
C GLU A 65 5.30 12.49 8.14
N GLN A 66 4.50 11.97 9.08
CA GLN A 66 4.98 11.62 10.42
C GLN A 66 6.09 10.57 10.37
N GLU A 67 5.98 9.60 9.45
CA GLU A 67 7.00 8.58 9.24
C GLU A 67 8.20 9.07 8.42
N LYS A 68 8.21 10.33 7.97
CA LYS A 68 9.24 10.93 7.10
C LYS A 68 9.37 10.24 5.73
N ILE A 69 8.26 9.70 5.22
CA ILE A 69 8.19 9.14 3.88
C ILE A 69 7.76 10.25 2.93
N ARG A 70 8.50 10.42 1.82
CA ARG A 70 8.25 11.49 0.85
C ARG A 70 6.99 11.18 0.02
N VAL A 71 5.98 12.04 0.12
CA VAL A 71 4.85 12.07 -0.83
C VAL A 71 5.14 13.14 -1.89
N SER A 72 5.22 12.75 -3.16
CA SER A 72 5.54 13.70 -4.25
C SER A 72 4.31 14.09 -5.07
N HIS A 73 3.30 13.22 -5.15
CA HIS A 73 2.15 13.41 -6.02
C HIS A 73 0.87 12.85 -5.41
N VAL A 74 -0.24 13.53 -5.68
CA VAL A 74 -1.60 13.03 -5.49
C VAL A 74 -2.32 13.12 -6.83
N ILE A 75 -2.80 11.99 -7.33
CA ILE A 75 -3.47 11.86 -8.62
C ILE A 75 -4.96 11.65 -8.36
N ALA A 76 -5.79 12.58 -8.82
CA ALA A 76 -7.23 12.39 -8.91
C ALA A 76 -7.54 11.57 -10.17
N ASN A 77 -7.99 10.34 -9.95
CA ASN A 77 -8.47 9.42 -10.98
C ASN A 77 -9.99 9.53 -11.14
N GLN A 78 -10.53 8.99 -12.24
CA GLN A 78 -11.97 8.96 -12.53
C GLN A 78 -12.59 10.36 -12.61
N VAL A 79 -11.82 11.33 -13.11
CA VAL A 79 -12.32 12.67 -13.45
C VAL A 79 -12.95 12.60 -14.84
N ILE A 80 -14.24 12.91 -14.92
CA ILE A 80 -15.00 12.92 -16.18
C ILE A 80 -14.97 14.35 -16.73
N ALA A 81 -14.56 14.48 -17.99
CA ALA A 81 -14.23 15.77 -18.60
C ALA A 81 -15.48 16.59 -19.03
N SER A 82 -16.63 15.94 -19.27
CA SER A 82 -17.88 16.61 -19.64
C SER A 82 -19.09 15.69 -19.49
N GLU A 83 -20.20 16.22 -18.97
CA GLU A 83 -21.49 15.51 -18.85
C GLU A 83 -22.19 15.26 -20.19
N ASP A 84 -21.68 15.86 -21.28
CA ASP A 84 -22.30 15.82 -22.61
C ASP A 84 -22.06 14.49 -23.37
N ASP A 85 -21.15 13.64 -22.89
CA ASP A 85 -20.94 12.33 -23.51
C ASP A 85 -22.00 11.33 -23.03
N VAL A 86 -22.86 10.89 -23.95
CA VAL A 86 -24.02 10.04 -23.64
C VAL A 86 -23.58 8.68 -23.06
N SER A 87 -22.34 8.24 -23.32
CA SER A 87 -21.77 7.04 -22.69
C SER A 87 -21.53 7.21 -21.19
N ASP A 88 -21.30 8.44 -20.75
CA ASP A 88 -20.83 8.72 -19.40
C ASP A 88 -22.00 8.89 -18.42
N ARG A 89 -23.23 9.16 -18.89
CA ARG A 89 -24.42 9.32 -18.02
C ARG A 89 -24.72 8.10 -17.15
N ALA A 90 -24.60 6.88 -17.68
CA ALA A 90 -24.85 5.66 -16.90
C ALA A 90 -23.77 5.46 -15.82
N TYR A 91 -22.53 5.81 -16.14
CA TYR A 91 -21.42 5.80 -15.20
C TYR A 91 -21.60 6.90 -14.14
N LEU A 92 -21.82 8.15 -14.54
CA LEU A 92 -22.10 9.32 -13.70
C LEU A 92 -23.23 9.06 -12.71
N ASN A 93 -24.34 8.45 -13.14
CA ASN A 93 -25.42 8.07 -12.24
C ASN A 93 -24.94 7.08 -11.17
N ARG A 94 -24.17 6.04 -11.55
CA ARG A 94 -23.65 5.05 -10.60
C ARG A 94 -22.74 5.69 -9.54
N ILE A 95 -21.79 6.53 -9.96
CA ILE A 95 -20.85 7.20 -9.04
C ILE A 95 -21.54 8.30 -8.22
N GLY A 96 -22.52 9.01 -8.79
CA GLY A 96 -23.35 9.97 -8.05
C GLY A 96 -24.13 9.29 -6.92
N PHE A 97 -24.79 8.16 -7.21
CA PHE A 97 -25.51 7.37 -6.19
C PHE A 97 -24.58 6.82 -5.10
N GLU A 98 -23.37 6.38 -5.46
CA GLU A 98 -22.38 5.89 -4.47
C GLU A 98 -21.84 7.01 -3.58
N GLN A 99 -21.87 8.27 -4.03
CA GLN A 99 -21.34 9.40 -3.28
C GLN A 99 -22.38 10.17 -2.48
N GLU A 100 -23.65 10.17 -2.91
CA GLU A 100 -24.74 10.90 -2.27
C GLU A 100 -25.40 10.10 -1.12
N MET A 101 -25.11 8.79 -1.04
CA MET A 101 -25.55 7.94 0.08
C MET A 101 -24.56 8.00 1.26
N MET A 102 -24.32 9.20 1.79
CA MET A 102 -23.67 9.45 3.09
C MET A 102 -24.14 10.76 3.69
#